data_AF-A0A852FLE1-F1
#
_entry.id   AF-A0A852FLE1-F1
#
_cell.length_a   1.000
_cell.length_b   1.000
_cell.length_c   1.000
_cell.angle_alpha   90.00
_cell.angle_beta   90.00
_cell.angle_gamma   90.00
#
_symmetry.space_group_name_H-M   'P 1'
#
loop_
_entity.id
_entity.type
_entity.pdbx_description
1 polymer ?
#
loop_
_entity_poly.entity_id
_entity_poly.type
_entity_poly.pdbx_seq_one_letter_code
_entity_poly.pdbx_strand_id
1 'polypeptide(L)'
;CRNGGTAVGTSCYCPPGFGGPRCQRPDPASACRNGATAFGTTCVCPPGFRGDTCQEPEELKSCLNGGTLEKGTCRCPPTAWGPRCEFVCHNGGVANRTHCLCPPGYAGPTCEIPDPTNRCADGSTAVGDRCICPAGRVGPRCDT
;
A
#
# COMPACT_ATOMS: atom_id res chain seq x y z
N CYS A 1 -9.52 23.50 -29.82
CA CYS A 1 -9.23 22.12 -29.38
C CYS A 1 -10.42 21.23 -29.74
N ARG A 2 -10.28 19.90 -29.78
CA ARG A 2 -11.40 18.96 -29.98
C ARG A 2 -11.84 18.33 -28.65
N ASN A 3 -12.97 17.62 -28.67
CA ASN A 3 -13.47 16.80 -27.55
C ASN A 3 -13.53 17.54 -26.20
N GLY A 4 -13.92 18.82 -26.20
CA GLY A 4 -14.06 19.62 -24.98
C GLY A 4 -12.76 20.18 -24.39
N GLY A 5 -11.61 20.07 -25.08
CA GLY A 5 -10.35 20.66 -24.60
C GLY A 5 -10.37 22.19 -24.52
N THR A 6 -9.66 22.73 -23.54
CA THR A 6 -9.53 24.17 -23.31
C THR A 6 -8.34 24.71 -24.09
N ALA A 7 -8.54 25.78 -24.87
CA ALA A 7 -7.47 26.43 -25.61
C ALA A 7 -6.71 27.41 -24.70
N VAL A 8 -5.39 27.27 -24.64
CA VAL A 8 -4.50 28.19 -23.92
C VAL A 8 -3.40 28.61 -24.91
N GLY A 9 -3.58 29.79 -25.51
CA GLY A 9 -2.75 30.26 -26.62
C GLY A 9 -2.88 29.35 -27.85
N THR A 10 -1.76 28.80 -28.32
CA THR A 10 -1.70 27.85 -29.46
C THR A 10 -1.83 26.38 -29.03
N SER A 11 -1.81 26.11 -27.72
CA SER A 11 -1.85 24.77 -27.14
C SER A 11 -3.24 24.40 -26.62
N CYS A 12 -3.48 23.10 -26.48
CA CYS A 12 -4.73 22.55 -25.96
C CYS A 12 -4.49 21.78 -24.68
N TYR A 13 -5.22 22.13 -23.62
CA TYR A 13 -5.32 21.32 -22.42
C TYR A 13 -6.47 20.32 -22.59
N CYS A 14 -6.16 19.03 -22.52
CA CYS A 14 -7.11 17.97 -22.82
C CYS A 14 -7.90 17.53 -21.58
N PRO A 15 -9.20 17.27 -21.73
CA PRO A 15 -9.97 16.68 -20.65
C PRO A 15 -9.58 15.20 -20.47
N PRO A 16 -9.87 14.62 -19.29
CA PRO A 16 -9.67 13.20 -19.03
C PRO A 16 -10.27 12.32 -20.13
N GLY A 17 -9.55 11.29 -20.57
CA GLY A 17 -9.98 10.39 -21.64
C GLY A 17 -9.52 10.80 -23.03
N PHE A 18 -8.81 11.92 -23.18
CA PHE A 18 -8.33 12.42 -24.47
C PHE A 18 -6.89 12.94 -24.40
N GLY A 19 -6.19 12.81 -25.51
CA GLY A 19 -4.79 13.19 -25.65
C GLY A 19 -4.42 13.65 -27.06
N GLY A 20 -3.17 14.08 -27.20
CA GLY A 20 -2.64 14.68 -28.43
C GLY A 20 -2.78 16.21 -28.49
N PRO A 21 -2.09 16.86 -29.45
CA PRO A 21 -1.90 18.31 -29.47
C PRO A 21 -3.19 19.13 -29.61
N ARG A 22 -4.28 18.50 -30.07
CA ARG A 22 -5.61 19.11 -30.16
C ARG A 22 -6.68 18.26 -29.47
N CYS A 23 -6.30 17.34 -28.58
CA CYS A 23 -7.19 16.41 -27.88
C CYS A 23 -8.02 15.51 -28.82
N GLN A 24 -7.46 15.20 -29.99
CA GLN A 24 -8.15 14.47 -31.05
C GLN A 24 -8.07 12.95 -30.88
N ARG A 25 -7.17 12.44 -30.03
CA ARG A 25 -7.00 11.01 -29.80
C ARG A 25 -7.68 10.62 -28.48
N PRO A 26 -8.45 9.52 -28.43
CA PRO A 26 -8.82 8.91 -27.16
C PRO A 26 -7.56 8.54 -26.38
N ASP A 27 -7.56 8.83 -25.09
CA ASP A 27 -6.50 8.51 -24.14
C ASP A 27 -7.13 8.05 -22.83
N PRO A 28 -7.59 6.79 -22.76
CA PRO A 28 -8.28 6.28 -21.58
C PRO A 28 -7.38 6.24 -20.34
N ALA A 29 -6.06 6.23 -20.50
CA ALA A 29 -5.14 6.38 -19.37
C ALA A 29 -5.29 7.73 -18.67
N SER A 30 -5.59 8.80 -19.43
CA SER A 30 -5.88 10.11 -18.84
C SER A 30 -7.29 10.20 -18.21
N ALA A 31 -8.17 9.24 -18.46
CA ALA A 31 -9.47 9.15 -17.79
C ALA A 31 -9.36 8.59 -16.37
N CYS A 32 -8.54 7.55 -16.20
CA CYS A 32 -8.36 6.87 -14.91
C CYS A 32 -7.67 7.77 -13.87
N ARG A 33 -8.18 7.77 -12.64
CA ARG A 33 -7.69 8.60 -11.53
C ARG A 33 -7.04 7.76 -10.42
N ASN A 34 -6.41 8.44 -9.47
CA ASN A 34 -5.89 7.85 -8.22
C ASN A 34 -4.91 6.68 -8.40
N GLY A 35 -4.14 6.67 -9.49
CA GLY A 35 -3.18 5.61 -9.79
C GLY A 35 -3.81 4.34 -10.38
N ALA A 36 -5.05 4.41 -10.86
CA ALA A 36 -5.71 3.31 -11.54
C ALA A 36 -5.02 2.94 -12.87
N THR A 37 -5.07 1.65 -13.18
CA THR A 37 -4.48 1.09 -14.40
C THR A 37 -5.54 1.07 -15.49
N ALA A 38 -5.28 1.69 -16.64
CA ALA A 38 -6.20 1.68 -17.76
C ALA A 38 -6.07 0.37 -18.56
N PHE A 39 -7.21 -0.25 -18.87
CA PHE A 39 -7.30 -1.41 -19.76
C PHE A 39 -8.37 -1.12 -20.81
N GLY A 40 -7.94 -0.75 -22.02
CA GLY A 40 -8.86 -0.26 -23.05
C GLY A 40 -9.57 1.00 -22.56
N THR A 41 -10.91 1.03 -22.59
CA THR A 41 -11.73 2.15 -22.09
C THR A 41 -12.16 2.02 -20.63
N THR A 42 -11.73 0.98 -19.93
CA THR A 42 -12.08 0.70 -18.53
C THR A 42 -10.89 0.91 -17.60
N CYS A 43 -11.16 1.32 -16.37
CA CYS A 43 -10.13 1.50 -15.33
C CYS A 43 -10.17 0.34 -14.33
N VAL A 44 -9.00 -0.20 -14.01
CA VAL A 44 -8.80 -1.12 -12.88
C VAL A 44 -8.41 -0.28 -11.67
N CYS A 45 -9.32 -0.20 -10.70
CA CYS A 45 -9.12 0.65 -9.53
C CYS A 45 -8.16 0.04 -8.53
N PRO A 46 -7.26 0.86 -7.95
CA PRO A 46 -6.45 0.43 -6.83
C PRO A 46 -7.33 0.25 -5.58
N PRO A 47 -6.86 -0.51 -4.58
CA PRO A 47 -7.58 -0.70 -3.33
C PRO A 47 -7.99 0.64 -2.70
N GLY A 48 -9.24 0.74 -2.25
CA GLY A 48 -9.78 1.94 -1.62
C GLY A 48 -10.38 2.96 -2.59
N PHE A 49 -10.49 2.64 -3.89
CA PHE A 49 -11.17 3.48 -4.88
C PHE A 49 -12.13 2.68 -5.76
N ARG A 50 -13.20 3.33 -6.21
CA ARG A 50 -14.22 2.76 -7.09
C ARG A 50 -14.74 3.78 -8.13
N GLY A 51 -15.65 3.31 -8.97
CA GLY A 51 -16.28 4.07 -10.04
C GLY A 51 -15.56 3.89 -11.38
N ASP A 52 -16.21 4.30 -12.47
CA ASP A 52 -15.73 4.03 -13.84
C ASP A 52 -14.33 4.59 -14.14
N THR A 53 -13.95 5.66 -13.43
CA THR A 53 -12.61 6.28 -13.52
C THR A 53 -11.83 6.19 -12.22
N CYS A 54 -12.28 5.36 -11.25
CA CYS A 54 -11.68 5.23 -9.93
C CYS A 54 -11.63 6.56 -9.15
N GLN A 55 -12.63 7.42 -9.39
CA GLN A 55 -12.70 8.76 -8.82
C GLN A 55 -13.26 8.79 -7.40
N GLU A 56 -14.03 7.77 -7.00
CA GLU A 56 -14.68 7.71 -5.71
C GLU A 56 -13.79 6.93 -4.73
N PRO A 57 -13.53 7.43 -3.51
CA PRO A 57 -13.00 6.58 -2.46
C PRO A 57 -14.04 5.50 -2.16
N GLU A 58 -13.58 4.27 -2.04
CA GLU A 58 -14.44 3.18 -1.58
C GLU A 58 -14.68 3.37 -0.08
N GLU A 59 -15.94 3.51 0.34
CA GLU A 59 -16.26 3.65 1.75
C GLU A 59 -15.85 2.39 2.52
N LEU A 60 -15.01 2.60 3.53
CA LEU A 60 -14.56 1.57 4.44
C LEU A 60 -15.72 1.15 5.36
N LYS A 61 -16.46 0.12 4.96
CA LYS A 61 -17.62 -0.39 5.72
C LYS A 61 -17.25 -1.23 6.93
N SER A 62 -16.09 -1.88 6.89
CA SER A 62 -15.64 -2.80 7.93
C SER A 62 -14.13 -3.01 7.90
N CYS A 63 -13.61 -3.30 9.09
CA CYS A 63 -12.24 -3.72 9.33
C CYS A 63 -12.16 -5.25 9.45
N LEU A 64 -11.03 -5.82 9.04
CA LEU A 64 -10.73 -7.24 9.11
C LEU A 64 -9.88 -7.55 10.35
N ASN A 65 -9.71 -8.84 10.63
CA ASN A 65 -8.77 -9.37 11.62
C ASN A 65 -8.84 -8.70 13.02
N GLY A 66 -10.05 -8.35 13.47
CA GLY A 66 -10.29 -7.73 14.77
C GLY A 66 -9.97 -6.24 14.85
N GLY A 67 -9.78 -5.56 13.71
CA GLY A 67 -9.68 -4.11 13.66
C GLY A 67 -11.01 -3.41 13.99
N THR A 68 -10.92 -2.19 14.51
CA THR A 68 -12.08 -1.36 14.86
C THR A 68 -12.22 -0.21 13.87
N LEU A 69 -13.42 0.01 13.33
CA LEU A 69 -13.70 1.13 12.45
C LEU A 69 -13.95 2.40 13.28
N GLU A 70 -13.05 3.37 13.17
CA GLU A 70 -13.15 4.66 13.86
C GLU A 70 -13.12 5.79 12.83
N LYS A 71 -14.22 6.54 12.68
CA LYS A 71 -14.34 7.71 11.77
C LYS A 71 -13.90 7.42 10.32
N GLY A 72 -14.24 6.24 9.80
CA GLY A 72 -13.90 5.84 8.42
C GLY A 72 -12.46 5.35 8.23
N THR A 73 -11.69 5.16 9.31
CA THR A 73 -10.35 4.55 9.27
C THR A 73 -10.31 3.32 10.18
N CYS A 74 -9.62 2.25 9.76
CA CYS A 74 -9.43 1.09 10.61
C CYS A 74 -8.29 1.28 11.59
N ARG A 75 -8.57 1.02 12.87
CA ARG A 75 -7.56 0.86 13.92
C ARG A 75 -7.25 -0.63 14.06
N CYS A 76 -6.07 -1.03 13.62
CA CYS A 76 -5.66 -2.43 13.61
C CYS A 76 -5.08 -2.90 14.95
N PRO A 77 -5.23 -4.20 15.28
CA PRO A 77 -4.52 -4.80 16.40
C PRO A 77 -3.01 -4.92 16.10
N PRO A 78 -2.17 -5.19 17.11
CA PRO A 78 -0.72 -5.36 16.92
C PRO A 78 -0.31 -6.52 16.01
N THR A 79 -1.25 -7.37 15.60
CA THR A 79 -1.02 -8.54 14.75
C THR A 79 -1.41 -8.32 13.30
N ALA A 80 -1.96 -7.15 12.93
CA ALA A 80 -2.38 -6.88 11.56
C ALA A 80 -2.15 -5.42 11.15
N TRP A 81 -1.95 -5.18 9.86
CA TRP A 81 -1.79 -3.85 9.27
C TRP A 81 -2.52 -3.74 7.93
N GLY A 82 -2.52 -2.52 7.38
CA GLY A 82 -3.22 -2.18 6.14
C GLY A 82 -4.45 -1.31 6.38
N PRO A 83 -5.00 -0.69 5.32
CA PRO A 83 -6.16 0.19 5.41
C PRO A 83 -7.42 -0.50 5.95
N ARG A 84 -7.53 -1.82 5.80
CA ARG A 84 -8.62 -2.66 6.34
C ARG A 84 -8.13 -3.67 7.38
N CYS A 85 -6.87 -3.58 7.83
CA CYS A 85 -6.21 -4.60 8.65
C CYS A 85 -6.16 -5.98 7.98
N GLU A 86 -6.02 -6.01 6.66
CA GLU A 86 -6.05 -7.21 5.82
C GLU A 86 -4.75 -8.03 5.87
N PHE A 87 -3.62 -7.40 6.24
CA PHE A 87 -2.31 -8.06 6.28
C PHE A 87 -2.00 -8.51 7.71
N VAL A 88 -2.02 -9.82 7.96
CA VAL A 88 -1.75 -10.42 9.26
C VAL A 88 -0.27 -10.76 9.40
N CYS A 89 0.35 -10.45 10.54
CA CYS A 89 1.71 -10.86 10.85
C CYS A 89 1.71 -12.27 11.48
N HIS A 90 2.38 -13.21 10.83
CA HIS A 90 2.50 -14.60 11.26
C HIS A 90 3.69 -14.80 12.19
N ASN A 91 3.75 -15.99 12.80
CA ASN A 91 4.90 -16.46 13.60
C ASN A 91 5.33 -15.52 14.73
N GLY A 92 4.39 -14.77 15.32
CA GLY A 92 4.67 -13.82 16.40
C GLY A 92 5.17 -12.45 15.93
N GLY A 93 5.09 -12.15 14.63
CA GLY A 93 5.37 -10.82 14.09
C GLY A 93 4.42 -9.76 14.61
N VAL A 94 4.92 -8.53 14.73
CA VAL A 94 4.18 -7.37 15.24
C VAL A 94 4.00 -6.35 14.13
N ALA A 95 2.77 -5.94 13.88
CA ALA A 95 2.44 -4.90 12.93
C ALA A 95 2.99 -3.54 13.38
N ASN A 96 3.83 -2.94 12.54
CA ASN A 96 4.04 -1.50 12.49
C ASN A 96 3.12 -0.92 11.42
N ARG A 97 2.74 0.37 11.51
CA ARG A 97 1.66 0.99 10.70
C ARG A 97 1.65 0.64 9.20
N THR A 98 2.80 0.27 8.63
CA THR A 98 2.96 -0.05 7.19
C THR A 98 3.51 -1.44 6.88
N HIS A 99 3.93 -2.25 7.85
CA HIS A 99 4.53 -3.58 7.60
C HIS A 99 4.64 -4.42 8.88
N CYS A 100 4.87 -5.72 8.75
CA CYS A 100 5.19 -6.60 9.87
C CYS A 100 6.66 -6.50 10.29
N LEU A 101 6.89 -6.40 11.59
CA LEU A 101 8.19 -6.59 12.23
C LEU A 101 8.33 -8.06 12.59
N CYS A 102 9.25 -8.76 11.92
CA CYS A 102 9.39 -10.20 12.09
C CYS A 102 10.30 -10.55 13.27
N PRO A 103 9.98 -11.61 14.02
CA PRO A 103 10.90 -12.13 15.01
C PRO A 103 12.10 -12.81 14.33
N PRO A 104 13.20 -13.03 15.08
CA PRO A 104 14.34 -13.78 14.59
C PRO A 104 13.93 -15.13 14.01
N GLY A 105 14.55 -15.50 12.90
CA GLY A 105 14.25 -16.74 12.20
C GLY A 105 13.05 -16.67 11.25
N TYR A 106 12.42 -15.51 11.08
CA TYR A 106 11.34 -15.30 10.11
C TYR A 106 11.53 -14.02 9.28
N ALA A 107 11.05 -14.05 8.04
CA ALA A 107 11.10 -12.99 7.06
C ALA A 107 9.85 -13.01 6.17
N GLY A 108 9.79 -12.09 5.22
CA GLY A 108 8.64 -11.90 4.33
C GLY A 108 7.73 -10.75 4.78
N PRO A 109 6.83 -10.29 3.90
CA PRO A 109 5.91 -9.18 4.17
C PRO A 109 4.97 -9.44 5.36
N THR A 110 4.68 -10.71 5.66
CA THR A 110 3.83 -11.14 6.77
C THR A 110 4.54 -12.09 7.72
N CYS A 111 5.87 -12.18 7.69
CA CYS A 111 6.68 -13.08 8.53
C CYS A 111 6.36 -14.57 8.32
N GLU A 112 5.91 -14.92 7.11
CA GLU A 112 5.50 -16.25 6.70
C GLU A 112 6.67 -17.14 6.28
N ILE A 113 7.83 -16.56 5.98
CA ILE A 113 9.00 -17.25 5.45
C ILE A 113 9.97 -17.54 6.60
N PRO A 114 10.35 -18.79 6.87
CA PRO A 114 11.47 -19.09 7.77
C PRO A 114 12.78 -18.50 7.22
N ASP A 115 13.49 -17.70 8.00
CA ASP A 115 14.81 -17.15 7.66
C ASP A 115 15.92 -17.95 8.37
N PRO A 116 16.59 -18.89 7.68
CA PRO A 116 17.64 -19.72 8.27
C PRO A 116 18.91 -18.94 8.62
N THR A 117 19.02 -17.68 8.20
CA THR A 117 20.22 -16.88 8.49
C THR A 117 20.30 -16.42 9.95
N ASN A 118 19.21 -16.49 10.72
CA ASN A 118 19.11 -16.01 12.11
C ASN A 118 19.76 -14.62 12.24
N ARG A 119 19.19 -13.62 11.54
CA ARG A 119 19.76 -12.27 11.45
C ARG A 119 20.01 -11.62 12.80
N CYS A 120 19.14 -11.86 13.76
CA CYS A 120 19.27 -11.39 15.13
C CYS A 120 19.31 -12.57 16.11
N ALA A 121 19.96 -12.40 17.26
CA ALA A 121 20.05 -13.42 18.29
C ALA A 121 18.70 -13.65 18.99
N ASP A 122 18.53 -14.82 19.60
CA ASP A 122 17.29 -15.17 20.30
C ASP A 122 16.90 -14.13 21.35
N GLY A 123 15.62 -13.73 21.33
CA GLY A 123 15.07 -12.73 22.24
C GLY A 123 15.27 -11.26 21.80
N SER A 124 15.79 -11.01 20.61
CA SER A 124 15.83 -9.67 19.99
C SER A 124 14.70 -9.47 18.98
N THR A 125 14.42 -8.23 18.60
CA THR A 125 13.36 -7.90 17.62
C THR A 125 13.98 -7.45 16.32
N ALA A 126 13.64 -8.08 15.19
CA ALA A 126 14.09 -7.60 13.87
C ALA A 126 13.16 -6.50 13.34
N VAL A 127 13.76 -5.41 12.88
CA VAL A 127 13.09 -4.28 12.22
C VAL A 127 13.76 -4.08 10.86
N GLY A 128 13.21 -4.73 9.84
CA GLY A 128 13.85 -4.84 8.53
C GLY A 128 15.19 -5.56 8.64
N ASP A 129 16.28 -4.91 8.23
CA ASP A 129 17.65 -5.44 8.32
C ASP A 129 18.35 -5.13 9.65
N ARG A 130 17.67 -4.48 10.61
CA ARG A 130 18.27 -4.03 11.88
C ARG A 130 17.68 -4.76 13.07
N CYS A 131 18.52 -5.13 14.04
CA CYS A 131 18.09 -5.77 15.28
C CYS A 131 17.94 -4.76 16.43
N ILE A 132 16.85 -4.85 17.19
CA ILE A 132 16.66 -4.15 18.46
C ILE A 132 17.09 -5.12 19.57
N CYS A 133 18.15 -4.75 20.29
CA CYS A 133 18.76 -5.64 21.28
C CYS A 133 18.06 -5.55 22.65
N PRO A 134 17.88 -6.68 23.34
CA PRO A 134 17.48 -6.69 24.74
C PRO A 134 18.59 -6.09 25.62
N ALA A 135 18.23 -5.66 26.83
CA ALA A 135 19.16 -5.03 27.76
C ALA A 135 20.39 -5.91 28.02
N GLY A 136 21.59 -5.34 27.83
CA GLY A 136 22.86 -6.03 28.00
C GLY A 136 23.38 -6.75 26.75
N ARG A 137 22.66 -6.71 25.62
CA ARG A 137 23.19 -7.17 24.32
C ARG A 137 23.42 -6.00 23.37
N VAL A 138 24.45 -6.11 22.55
CA VAL A 138 24.94 -5.12 21.59
C VAL A 138 25.33 -5.79 20.28
N GLY A 139 25.74 -4.97 19.30
CA GLY A 139 26.14 -5.43 17.98
C GLY A 139 25.00 -5.51 16.97
N PRO A 140 25.32 -5.65 15.67
CA PRO A 140 24.34 -5.60 14.59
C PRO A 140 23.33 -6.76 14.62
N ARG A 141 23.68 -7.86 15.31
CA ARG A 141 22.84 -9.06 15.46
C ARG A 141 22.43 -9.33 16.91
N CYS A 142 22.75 -8.45 17.87
CA CYS A 142 22.47 -8.65 19.29
C CYS A 142 23.04 -9.96 19.88
N ASP A 143 24.17 -10.40 19.34
CA ASP A 143 24.89 -11.64 19.66
C ASP A 143 26.10 -11.44 20.58
N THR A 144 26.42 -10.18 20.92
CA THR A 144 27.48 -9.76 21.85
C THR A 144 26.89 -8.99 23.01
#